data_AF-A0A7J7JF63-F1
#
_entry.id   AF-A0A7J7JF63-F1
#
_cell.length_a   1.000
_cell.length_b   1.000
_cell.length_c   1.000
_cell.angle_alpha   90.00
_cell.angle_beta   90.00
_cell.angle_gamma   90.00
#
_symmetry.space_group_name_H-M   'P 1'
#
loop_
_entity.id
_entity.type
_entity.pdbx_description
1 polymer ?
#
loop_
_entity_poly.entity_id
_entity_poly.type
_entity_poly.pdbx_seq_one_letter_code
_entity_poly.pdbx_strand_id
1 'polypeptide(L)'
;MCLSTFSECPQHRCVPADCDETEHDVVCDNRGVQYPNLCSLPSQRRQLSYAGHCMTHCEHNGVVCGVNGETYMNECSAYAHRVAVDYHSPCNFNANRFDLGEGESLCPGVQCDNEIPEWCGGFIPPGACCPVCGSQITSLYSMRQVDKLMRYSDVPYLTTKEIAESLGYFLTNRYCQSYVYISADGSLIILILPVRKTPTREEVKLCTMDSHRISSMIESRSPLLTTDLRLSILLTTSLHTSNILPPNTQQSSASVANRNAVMSLWFGIYYYAIT
;
A
#
# COMPACT_ATOMS: atom_id res chain seq x y z
N MET A 1 14.74 2.82 -2.04
CA MET A 1 15.64 3.05 -0.88
C MET A 1 16.49 1.80 -0.62
N CYS A 2 17.81 1.93 -0.52
CA CYS A 2 18.71 0.79 -0.20
C CYS A 2 18.61 0.36 1.26
N LEU A 3 18.76 -0.95 1.52
CA LEU A 3 18.75 -1.53 2.87
C LEU A 3 20.14 -1.56 3.53
N SER A 4 21.19 -1.47 2.71
CA SER A 4 22.59 -1.49 3.12
C SER A 4 23.14 -0.08 3.29
N THR A 5 24.02 0.09 4.27
CA THR A 5 24.84 1.30 4.46
C THR A 5 26.26 1.15 3.89
N PHE A 6 26.63 -0.04 3.41
CA PHE A 6 28.02 -0.39 3.08
C PHE A 6 28.34 -0.28 1.58
N SER A 7 27.35 -0.30 0.69
CA SER A 7 27.55 -0.22 -0.76
C SER A 7 27.10 1.14 -1.31
N GLU A 8 27.75 1.57 -2.40
CA GLU A 8 27.25 2.71 -3.18
C GLU A 8 25.84 2.39 -3.68
N CYS A 9 24.87 3.23 -3.31
CA CYS A 9 23.47 3.13 -3.71
C CYS A 9 23.20 4.21 -4.77
N PRO A 10 23.49 3.96 -6.05
CA PRO A 10 23.41 4.99 -7.08
C PRO A 10 21.99 5.52 -7.22
N GLN A 11 21.83 6.83 -6.99
CA GLN A 11 20.55 7.55 -7.19
C GLN A 11 20.38 8.05 -8.64
N HIS A 12 21.39 7.82 -9.47
CA HIS A 12 21.41 8.22 -10.86
C HIS A 12 21.89 7.07 -11.72
N ARG A 13 21.40 7.01 -12.97
CA ARG A 13 21.88 6.07 -13.97
C ARG A 13 22.49 6.86 -15.12
N CYS A 14 23.81 6.76 -15.25
CA CYS A 14 24.53 7.39 -16.35
C CYS A 14 24.32 6.60 -17.65
N VAL A 15 24.24 7.33 -18.75
CA VAL A 15 24.20 6.76 -20.11
C VAL A 15 25.56 7.05 -20.75
N PRO A 16 26.31 6.02 -21.20
CA PRO A 16 27.55 6.24 -21.93
C PRO A 16 27.34 7.11 -23.18
N ALA A 17 28.38 7.84 -23.60
CA ALA A 17 28.29 8.61 -24.85
C ALA A 17 28.21 7.70 -26.08
N ASP A 18 28.84 6.53 -26.02
CA ASP A 18 28.83 5.48 -27.05
C ASP A 18 27.82 4.39 -26.67
N CYS A 19 26.57 4.80 -26.42
CA CYS A 19 25.49 3.91 -26.00
C CYS A 19 24.93 3.15 -27.21
N ASP A 20 24.79 1.83 -27.10
CA ASP A 20 24.23 1.01 -28.16
C ASP A 20 22.71 1.18 -28.26
N GLU A 21 22.25 1.90 -29.29
CA GLU A 21 20.81 2.10 -29.52
C GLU A 21 20.06 0.83 -29.98
N THR A 22 20.77 -0.28 -30.27
CA THR A 22 20.15 -1.53 -30.75
C THR A 22 19.65 -2.45 -29.62
N GLU A 23 20.10 -2.22 -28.39
CA GLU A 23 19.63 -2.94 -27.21
C GLU A 23 18.16 -2.58 -26.93
N HIS A 24 17.32 -3.59 -26.70
CA HIS A 24 15.88 -3.40 -26.49
C HIS A 24 15.53 -3.51 -25.00
N ASP A 25 15.83 -2.44 -24.26
CA ASP A 25 15.55 -2.31 -22.84
C ASP A 25 14.58 -1.17 -22.58
N VAL A 26 13.30 -1.40 -22.88
CA VAL A 26 12.25 -0.37 -22.88
C VAL A 26 12.25 0.46 -21.60
N VAL A 27 12.12 1.78 -21.74
CA VAL A 27 12.01 2.72 -20.61
C VAL A 27 10.85 3.68 -20.77
N CYS A 28 10.40 4.25 -19.66
CA CYS A 28 9.37 5.28 -19.62
C CYS A 28 9.94 6.61 -19.12
N ASP A 29 9.65 7.70 -19.83
CA ASP A 29 9.99 9.05 -19.38
C ASP A 29 8.98 9.60 -18.35
N ASN A 30 9.27 10.79 -17.80
CA ASN A 30 8.41 11.44 -16.81
C ASN A 30 7.09 12.01 -17.35
N ARG A 31 6.81 11.85 -18.66
CA ARG A 31 5.56 12.26 -19.31
C ARG A 31 4.77 11.06 -19.85
N GLY A 32 5.17 9.84 -19.51
CA GLY A 32 4.51 8.63 -19.99
C GLY A 32 4.82 8.28 -21.44
N VAL A 33 5.90 8.83 -22.01
CA VAL A 33 6.38 8.47 -23.35
C VAL A 33 7.33 7.29 -23.24
N GLN A 34 7.03 6.24 -23.99
CA GLN A 34 7.84 5.03 -24.03
C GLN A 34 8.97 5.16 -25.04
N TYR A 35 10.13 4.62 -24.67
CA TYR A 35 11.36 4.65 -25.44
C TYR A 35 11.95 3.24 -25.58
N PRO A 36 12.60 2.89 -26.71
CA PRO A 36 13.16 1.55 -26.91
C PRO A 36 14.23 1.17 -25.87
N ASN A 37 15.00 2.16 -25.43
CA ASN A 37 16.06 2.02 -24.45
C ASN A 37 16.44 3.36 -23.82
N LEU A 38 17.32 3.29 -22.82
CA LEU A 38 17.86 4.44 -22.12
C LEU A 38 18.72 5.36 -23.02
N CYS A 39 19.41 4.79 -24.02
CA CYS A 39 20.26 5.53 -24.96
C CYS A 39 19.48 6.57 -25.77
N SER A 40 18.19 6.34 -26.00
CA SER A 40 17.34 7.24 -26.80
C SER A 40 16.85 8.50 -26.06
N LEU A 41 17.01 8.58 -24.73
CA LEU A 41 16.51 9.71 -23.93
C LEU A 41 17.34 11.01 -24.09
N PRO A 42 18.70 10.99 -24.04
CA PRO A 42 19.50 12.20 -24.06
C PRO A 42 19.35 13.02 -25.36
N SER A 43 19.30 12.36 -26.52
CA SER A 43 19.13 13.01 -27.83
C SER A 43 17.80 13.77 -27.93
N GLN A 44 16.79 13.34 -27.15
CA GLN A 44 15.46 13.95 -27.09
C GLN A 44 15.26 14.85 -25.86
N ARG A 45 16.31 15.07 -25.06
CA ARG A 45 16.29 15.84 -23.79
C ARG A 45 15.20 15.35 -22.82
N ARG A 46 15.02 14.03 -22.76
CA ARG A 46 14.06 13.39 -21.85
C ARG A 46 14.75 12.90 -20.59
N GLN A 47 13.98 12.83 -19.51
CA GLN A 47 14.43 12.30 -18.23
C GLN A 47 13.75 10.95 -17.98
N LEU A 48 14.56 9.97 -17.58
CA LEU A 48 14.07 8.66 -17.18
C LEU A 48 13.12 8.81 -15.98
N SER A 49 11.95 8.20 -16.04
CA SER A 49 11.10 8.00 -14.87
C SER A 49 11.33 6.62 -14.26
N TYR A 50 11.25 5.57 -15.08
CA TYR A 50 11.52 4.19 -14.67
C TYR A 50 11.83 3.29 -15.87
N ALA A 51 12.49 2.17 -15.59
CA ALA A 51 12.72 1.12 -16.58
C ALA A 51 11.47 0.23 -16.74
N GLY A 52 11.27 -0.29 -17.95
CA GLY A 52 10.10 -1.06 -18.36
C GLY A 52 9.09 -0.25 -19.18
N HIS A 53 8.04 -0.92 -19.61
CA HIS A 53 6.92 -0.31 -20.32
C HIS A 53 6.22 0.75 -19.48
N CYS A 54 5.75 1.82 -20.14
CA CYS A 54 4.94 2.83 -19.47
C CYS A 54 3.64 2.20 -18.93
N MET A 55 3.37 2.44 -17.65
CA MET A 55 2.16 2.01 -16.98
C MET A 55 0.95 2.83 -17.46
N THR A 56 -0.21 2.18 -17.55
CA THR A 56 -1.45 2.77 -18.08
C THR A 56 -2.50 3.10 -17.01
N HIS A 57 -2.35 2.57 -15.79
CA HIS A 57 -3.31 2.70 -14.69
C HIS A 57 -2.77 3.55 -13.54
N CYS A 58 -2.22 4.71 -13.89
CA CYS A 58 -1.68 5.71 -12.98
C CYS A 58 -1.58 7.05 -13.70
N GLU A 59 -1.47 8.13 -12.94
CA GLU A 59 -1.33 9.48 -13.43
C GLU A 59 0.14 9.81 -13.72
N HIS A 60 0.41 10.30 -14.93
CA HIS A 60 1.74 10.74 -15.36
C HIS A 60 1.99 12.24 -15.08
N ASN A 61 0.96 12.96 -14.63
CA ASN A 61 0.99 14.39 -14.37
C ASN A 61 0.86 14.68 -12.87
N GLY A 62 1.55 15.73 -12.43
CA GLY A 62 1.53 16.15 -11.02
C GLY A 62 2.47 15.30 -10.18
N VAL A 63 3.19 15.96 -9.27
CA VAL A 63 4.07 15.27 -8.33
C VAL A 63 3.26 14.68 -7.18
N VAL A 64 3.78 13.60 -6.58
CA VAL A 64 3.11 12.91 -5.47
C VAL A 64 4.09 12.67 -4.33
N CYS A 65 3.58 12.62 -3.11
CA CYS A 65 4.33 12.16 -1.96
C CYS A 65 4.09 10.67 -1.77
N GLY A 66 5.15 9.88 -1.69
CA GLY A 66 5.07 8.46 -1.35
C GLY A 66 4.93 8.25 0.15
N VAL A 67 4.39 7.11 0.57
CA VAL A 67 4.30 6.71 2.00
C VAL A 67 5.68 6.60 2.68
N ASN A 68 6.76 6.55 1.91
CA ASN A 68 8.14 6.61 2.41
C ASN A 68 8.62 8.04 2.70
N GLY A 69 7.82 9.07 2.41
CA GLY A 69 8.17 10.48 2.55
C GLY A 69 9.06 11.04 1.44
N GLU A 70 9.19 10.35 0.30
CA GLU A 70 9.89 10.86 -0.88
C GLU A 70 8.92 11.44 -1.90
N THR A 71 9.31 12.53 -2.57
CA THR A 71 8.53 13.12 -3.66
C THR A 71 8.87 12.44 -4.98
N TYR A 72 7.86 11.92 -5.66
CA TYR A 72 7.97 11.31 -6.97
C TYR A 72 7.44 12.26 -8.04
N MET A 73 8.01 12.18 -9.25
CA MET A 73 7.62 13.05 -10.37
C MET A 73 6.15 12.90 -10.76
N ASN A 74 5.59 11.69 -10.56
CA ASN A 74 4.20 11.34 -10.78
C ASN A 74 3.82 10.01 -10.11
N GLU A 75 2.54 9.68 -10.11
CA GLU A 75 1.98 8.45 -9.51
C GLU A 75 2.63 7.19 -10.11
N CYS A 76 2.79 7.15 -11.44
CA CYS A 76 3.42 6.02 -12.12
C CYS A 76 4.87 5.79 -11.66
N SER A 77 5.61 6.87 -11.43
CA SER A 77 6.98 6.81 -10.92
C SER A 77 7.02 6.20 -9.51
N ALA A 78 6.11 6.59 -8.62
CA ALA A 78 6.01 5.99 -7.28
C ALA A 78 5.72 4.49 -7.36
N TYR A 79 4.75 4.08 -8.17
CA TYR A 79 4.39 2.67 -8.35
C TYR A 79 5.49 1.82 -8.99
N ALA A 80 6.25 2.38 -9.94
CA ALA A 80 7.41 1.72 -10.54
C ALA A 80 8.57 1.50 -9.54
N HIS A 81 8.61 2.29 -8.47
CA HIS A 81 9.52 2.09 -7.34
C HIS A 81 8.91 1.25 -6.21
N ARG A 82 7.71 0.69 -6.41
CA ARG A 82 6.96 -0.08 -5.42
C ARG A 82 6.70 0.71 -4.13
N VAL A 83 6.39 1.99 -4.28
CA VAL A 83 5.98 2.89 -3.21
C VAL A 83 4.53 3.30 -3.41
N ALA A 84 3.68 3.13 -2.38
CA ALA A 84 2.30 3.59 -2.42
C ALA A 84 2.26 5.12 -2.33
N VAL A 85 1.31 5.75 -3.02
CA VAL A 85 1.09 7.20 -2.93
C VAL A 85 0.35 7.53 -1.65
N ASP A 86 0.85 8.51 -0.90
CA ASP A 86 0.23 9.08 0.28
C ASP A 86 -0.75 10.20 -0.12
N TYR A 87 -0.27 11.20 -0.88
CA TYR A 87 -1.09 12.33 -1.37
C TYR A 87 -0.52 13.00 -2.63
N HIS A 88 -1.34 13.73 -3.38
CA HIS A 88 -0.97 14.39 -4.65
C HIS A 88 -0.43 15.82 -4.44
N SER A 89 0.72 15.91 -3.79
CA SER A 89 1.54 17.11 -3.77
C SER A 89 2.99 16.74 -3.39
N PRO A 90 3.97 17.66 -3.49
CA PRO A 90 5.30 17.39 -2.94
C PRO A 90 5.23 17.04 -1.46
N CYS A 91 6.12 16.18 -0.99
CA CYS A 91 6.16 15.85 0.43
C CYS A 91 6.38 17.10 1.29
N ASN A 92 5.49 17.32 2.26
CA ASN A 92 5.60 18.40 3.23
C ASN A 92 6.48 17.95 4.40
N PHE A 93 7.76 18.32 4.36
CA PHE A 93 8.75 17.96 5.38
C PHE A 93 8.67 18.81 6.67
N ASN A 94 7.71 19.73 6.80
CA ASN A 94 7.62 20.64 7.94
C ASN A 94 7.06 20.01 9.23
N ALA A 95 6.79 18.70 9.23
CA ALA A 95 6.50 17.97 10.44
C ALA A 95 7.78 17.40 11.03
N ASN A 96 8.09 17.77 12.28
CA ASN A 96 9.07 17.05 13.09
C ASN A 96 8.68 15.55 13.11
N ARG A 97 9.33 14.76 12.26
CA ARG A 97 9.11 13.31 12.07
C ARG A 97 9.51 12.45 13.28
N PHE A 98 9.82 13.09 14.40
CA PHE A 98 10.34 12.46 15.61
C PHE A 98 9.59 13.05 16.81
N ASP A 99 8.84 12.18 17.49
CA ASP A 99 8.03 12.44 18.68
C ASP A 99 6.89 13.44 18.56
N LEU A 100 5.68 12.93 18.32
CA LEU A 100 4.46 13.54 18.86
C LEU A 100 3.58 12.46 19.47
N GLY A 101 3.30 12.61 20.76
CA GLY A 101 2.28 11.85 21.48
C GLY A 101 0.88 12.09 20.90
N GLU A 102 -0.09 11.35 21.44
CA GLU A 102 -1.49 11.38 21.02
C GLU A 102 -2.03 12.81 20.83
N GLY A 103 -2.37 13.19 19.58
CA GLY A 103 -3.33 14.27 19.32
C GLY A 103 -2.91 15.43 18.39
N GLU A 104 -1.64 15.56 17.98
CA GLU A 104 -1.25 16.57 16.98
C GLU A 104 -1.23 15.97 15.57
N SER A 105 -1.82 16.67 14.59
CA SER A 105 -1.84 16.19 13.20
C SER A 105 -0.41 16.21 12.65
N LEU A 106 0.16 15.02 12.43
CA LEU A 106 1.48 14.79 11.83
C LEU A 106 1.66 15.48 10.46
N CYS A 107 0.57 15.87 9.80
CA CYS A 107 0.58 16.38 8.44
C CYS A 107 -0.35 17.61 8.27
N PRO A 108 0.03 18.78 8.81
CA PRO A 108 -0.78 19.98 8.66
C PRO A 108 -0.86 20.39 7.18
N GLY A 109 -2.09 20.59 6.70
CA GLY A 109 -2.36 21.04 5.33
C GLY A 109 -2.29 19.96 4.25
N VAL A 110 -2.14 18.68 4.62
CA VAL A 110 -2.26 17.57 3.66
C VAL A 110 -3.74 17.27 3.44
N GLN A 111 -4.14 17.27 2.17
CA GLN A 111 -5.46 16.82 1.73
C GLN A 111 -5.33 15.41 1.16
N CYS A 112 -6.11 14.47 1.69
CA CYS A 112 -6.14 13.10 1.21
C CYS A 112 -7.17 12.95 0.10
N ASP A 113 -6.70 12.66 -1.11
CA ASP A 113 -7.57 12.43 -2.28
C ASP A 113 -8.13 11.00 -2.32
N ASN A 114 -7.56 10.09 -1.52
CA ASN A 114 -7.98 8.70 -1.46
C ASN A 114 -9.30 8.59 -0.68
N GLU A 115 -10.40 8.38 -1.40
CA GLU A 115 -11.68 8.03 -0.82
C GLU A 115 -11.63 6.59 -0.30
N ILE A 116 -11.40 6.41 1.01
CA ILE A 116 -11.59 5.10 1.63
C ILE A 116 -13.08 4.76 1.62
N PRO A 117 -13.48 3.60 1.10
CA PRO A 117 -14.87 3.18 1.15
C PRO A 117 -15.39 3.11 2.59
N GLU A 118 -16.61 3.56 2.85
CA GLU A 118 -17.20 3.60 4.21
C GLU A 118 -17.15 2.25 4.95
N TRP A 119 -17.16 1.14 4.20
CA TRP A 119 -17.09 -0.20 4.77
C TRP A 119 -15.69 -0.63 5.21
N CYS A 120 -14.66 0.16 4.92
CA CYS A 120 -13.29 -0.09 5.30
C CYS A 120 -12.87 0.89 6.40
N GLY A 121 -12.56 0.39 7.59
CA GLY A 121 -12.08 1.22 8.69
C GLY A 121 -10.73 1.89 8.42
N GLY A 122 -9.99 1.40 7.42
CA GLY A 122 -8.67 1.92 7.05
C GLY A 122 -7.65 1.89 8.19
N PHE A 123 -6.42 2.34 7.90
CA PHE A 123 -5.43 2.72 8.90
C PHE A 123 -4.41 3.67 8.26
N ILE A 124 -3.67 4.44 9.05
CA ILE A 124 -2.59 5.31 8.56
C ILE A 124 -1.25 4.59 8.79
N PRO A 125 -0.49 4.26 7.74
CA PRO A 125 0.83 3.64 7.89
C PRO A 125 1.82 4.53 8.64
N PRO A 126 2.83 3.97 9.33
CA PRO A 126 3.84 4.77 10.03
C PRO A 126 4.55 5.76 9.10
N GLY A 127 4.50 7.04 9.45
CA GLY A 127 5.13 8.13 8.68
C GLY A 127 4.34 8.63 7.48
N ALA A 128 3.15 8.08 7.21
CA ALA A 128 2.21 8.56 6.21
C ALA A 128 1.17 9.51 6.82
N CYS A 129 0.47 10.25 5.97
CA CYS A 129 -0.55 11.21 6.34
C CYS A 129 -1.97 10.71 6.09
N CYS A 130 -2.14 9.94 5.01
CA CYS A 130 -3.43 9.52 4.52
C CYS A 130 -3.70 8.06 4.85
N PRO A 131 -4.97 7.73 5.14
CA PRO A 131 -5.31 6.37 5.48
C PRO A 131 -5.30 5.49 4.20
N VAL A 132 -5.06 4.20 4.39
CA VAL A 132 -5.12 3.16 3.35
C VAL A 132 -6.07 2.04 3.75
N CYS A 133 -6.62 1.33 2.76
CA CYS A 133 -7.45 0.15 2.96
C CYS A 133 -6.74 -1.11 2.48
N GLY A 134 -6.32 -1.98 3.39
CA GLY A 134 -5.54 -3.17 3.06
C GLY A 134 -4.87 -3.78 4.30
N SER A 135 -3.59 -4.11 4.19
CA SER A 135 -2.85 -4.76 5.28
C SER A 135 -1.40 -4.27 5.35
N GLN A 136 -0.86 -4.27 6.56
CA GLN A 136 0.51 -3.89 6.88
C GLN A 136 1.19 -5.02 7.64
N ILE A 137 2.30 -5.51 7.10
CA ILE A 137 3.24 -6.38 7.79
C ILE A 137 4.44 -5.50 8.19
N THR A 138 4.69 -5.39 9.48
CA THR A 138 5.90 -4.73 10.00
C THR A 138 6.94 -5.82 10.26
N SER A 139 8.12 -5.74 9.68
CA SER A 139 9.17 -6.76 9.81
C SER A 139 10.51 -6.15 10.21
N LEU A 140 11.22 -6.82 11.11
CA LEU A 140 12.65 -6.56 11.28
C LEU A 140 13.44 -7.27 10.18
N TYR A 141 14.64 -6.78 9.87
CA TYR A 141 15.53 -7.44 8.93
C TYR A 141 16.97 -7.53 9.43
N SER A 142 17.70 -8.55 8.99
CA SER A 142 19.09 -8.74 9.40
C SER A 142 20.06 -7.99 8.47
N MET A 143 20.55 -6.83 8.91
CA MET A 143 21.63 -6.12 8.20
C MET A 143 22.86 -7.02 7.97
N ARG A 144 23.19 -7.90 8.92
CA ARG A 144 24.28 -8.88 8.75
C ARG A 144 24.04 -9.84 7.58
N GLN A 145 22.81 -10.23 7.30
CA GLN A 145 22.48 -11.06 6.14
C GLN A 145 22.50 -10.25 4.85
N VAL A 146 22.04 -8.99 4.87
CA VAL A 146 22.18 -8.06 3.74
C VAL A 146 23.66 -7.89 3.36
N ASP A 147 24.53 -7.63 4.34
CA ASP A 147 25.97 -7.50 4.15
C ASP A 147 26.63 -8.75 3.56
N LYS A 148 26.18 -9.93 3.99
CA LYS A 148 26.66 -11.19 3.41
C LYS A 148 26.17 -11.36 1.98
N LEU A 149 24.91 -11.04 1.71
CA LEU A 149 24.33 -11.15 0.38
C LEU A 149 25.15 -10.32 -0.62
N MET A 150 25.40 -9.04 -0.34
CA MET A 150 26.13 -8.18 -1.28
C MET A 150 27.61 -8.57 -1.43
N ARG A 151 28.22 -9.20 -0.42
CA ARG A 151 29.62 -9.66 -0.51
C ARG A 151 29.79 -10.97 -1.27
N TYR A 152 28.82 -11.86 -1.18
CA TYR A 152 28.95 -13.24 -1.64
C TYR A 152 28.01 -13.59 -2.82
N SER A 153 27.28 -12.62 -3.36
CA SER A 153 26.45 -12.78 -4.55
C SER A 153 26.66 -11.64 -5.52
N ASP A 154 26.26 -11.83 -6.77
CA ASP A 154 26.28 -10.80 -7.81
C ASP A 154 25.17 -9.74 -7.65
N VAL A 155 24.68 -9.54 -6.41
CA VAL A 155 23.66 -8.54 -6.08
C VAL A 155 24.37 -7.24 -5.68
N PRO A 156 24.41 -6.21 -6.55
CA PRO A 156 25.21 -5.00 -6.31
C PRO A 156 24.67 -4.17 -5.12
N TYR A 157 23.36 -4.18 -4.93
CA TYR A 157 22.67 -3.54 -3.82
C TYR A 157 21.31 -4.22 -3.63
N LEU A 158 20.76 -4.11 -2.42
CA LEU A 158 19.41 -4.55 -2.10
C LEU A 158 18.58 -3.33 -1.70
N THR A 159 17.47 -3.09 -2.37
CA THR A 159 16.53 -2.02 -2.06
C THR A 159 15.17 -2.57 -1.64
N THR A 160 14.35 -1.69 -1.09
CA THR A 160 12.96 -2.00 -0.74
C THR A 160 12.14 -2.43 -1.97
N LYS A 161 12.51 -1.95 -3.17
CA LYS A 161 11.88 -2.34 -4.44
C LYS A 161 12.06 -3.84 -4.71
N GLU A 162 13.29 -4.37 -4.63
CA GLU A 162 13.52 -5.79 -4.92
C GLU A 162 12.81 -6.68 -3.91
N ILE A 163 12.69 -6.26 -2.64
CA ILE A 163 11.91 -6.99 -1.64
C ILE A 163 10.42 -6.97 -2.00
N ALA A 164 9.89 -5.80 -2.35
CA ALA A 164 8.49 -5.68 -2.76
C ALA A 164 8.19 -6.57 -3.97
N GLU A 165 9.06 -6.57 -4.99
CA GLU A 165 8.92 -7.41 -6.18
C GLU A 165 9.02 -8.90 -5.84
N SER A 166 9.99 -9.31 -5.01
CA SER A 166 10.13 -10.69 -4.55
C SER A 166 8.90 -11.15 -3.76
N LEU A 167 8.35 -10.31 -2.88
CA LEU A 167 7.10 -10.59 -2.15
C LEU A 167 5.90 -10.69 -3.10
N GLY A 168 5.92 -9.93 -4.21
CA GLY A 168 4.87 -9.94 -5.22
C GLY A 168 4.62 -11.33 -5.83
N TYR A 169 5.64 -12.18 -5.93
CA TYR A 169 5.49 -13.57 -6.39
C TYR A 169 4.70 -14.46 -5.42
N PHE A 170 4.53 -14.04 -4.17
CA PHE A 170 3.71 -14.71 -3.17
C PHE A 170 2.30 -14.11 -3.07
N LEU A 171 1.91 -13.17 -3.92
CA LEU A 171 0.52 -12.76 -4.02
C LEU A 171 -0.22 -13.76 -4.91
N THR A 172 -1.38 -14.25 -4.45
CA THR A 172 -2.11 -15.33 -5.14
C THR A 172 -2.94 -14.83 -6.31
N ASN A 173 -3.22 -13.53 -6.36
CA ASN A 173 -4.10 -12.90 -7.31
C ASN A 173 -3.49 -11.58 -7.80
N ARG A 174 -4.04 -11.03 -8.90
CA ARG A 174 -3.55 -9.77 -9.51
C ARG A 174 -4.22 -8.52 -8.94
N TYR A 175 -5.12 -8.68 -7.96
CA TYR A 175 -5.80 -7.55 -7.34
C TYR A 175 -4.94 -6.86 -6.29
N CYS A 176 -3.91 -7.54 -5.79
CA CYS A 176 -3.06 -7.04 -4.72
C CYS A 176 -1.67 -6.66 -5.24
N GLN A 177 -1.07 -5.67 -4.61
CA GLN A 177 0.29 -5.25 -4.86
C GLN A 177 1.01 -5.02 -3.54
N SER A 178 2.25 -5.50 -3.47
CA SER A 178 3.17 -5.23 -2.37
C SER A 178 3.90 -3.92 -2.59
N TYR A 179 3.99 -3.13 -1.52
CA TYR A 179 4.77 -1.90 -1.41
C TYR A 179 5.64 -2.00 -0.17
N VAL A 180 6.89 -1.55 -0.25
CA VAL A 180 7.84 -1.69 0.87
C VAL A 180 8.62 -0.40 1.08
N TYR A 181 8.74 0.02 2.33
CA TYR A 181 9.58 1.13 2.76
C TYR A 181 10.16 0.87 4.15
N ILE A 182 11.13 1.69 4.56
CA ILE A 182 11.72 1.64 5.91
C ILE A 182 11.13 2.79 6.72
N SER A 183 10.56 2.48 7.87
CA SER A 183 10.03 3.46 8.82
C SER A 183 11.15 4.14 9.62
N ALA A 184 10.81 5.20 10.35
CA ALA A 184 11.78 6.01 11.11
C ALA A 184 12.50 5.22 12.23
N ASP A 185 11.87 4.18 12.76
CA ASP A 185 12.42 3.24 13.73
C ASP A 185 13.33 2.15 13.10
N GLY A 186 13.48 2.17 11.77
CA GLY A 186 14.30 1.21 11.02
C GLY A 186 13.61 -0.12 10.69
N SER A 187 12.33 -0.28 11.03
CA SER A 187 11.54 -1.44 10.63
C SER A 187 11.20 -1.41 9.13
N LEU A 188 11.07 -2.57 8.49
CA LEU A 188 10.48 -2.67 7.15
C LEU A 188 8.97 -2.67 7.28
N ILE A 189 8.32 -1.72 6.63
CA ILE A 189 6.88 -1.69 6.46
C ILE A 189 6.54 -2.27 5.09
N ILE A 190 5.80 -3.37 5.09
CA ILE A 190 5.31 -4.04 3.89
C ILE A 190 3.80 -3.81 3.85
N LEU A 191 3.34 -3.01 2.90
CA LEU A 191 1.92 -2.81 2.63
C LEU A 191 1.48 -3.76 1.52
N ILE A 192 0.38 -4.47 1.74
CA ILE A 192 -0.29 -5.27 0.71
C ILE A 192 -1.66 -4.62 0.51
N LEU A 193 -1.77 -3.88 -0.58
CA LEU A 193 -2.93 -3.06 -0.89
C LEU A 193 -3.57 -3.52 -2.21
N PRO A 194 -4.89 -3.30 -2.39
CA PRO A 194 -5.52 -3.46 -3.69
C PRO A 194 -4.90 -2.51 -4.74
N VAL A 195 -4.83 -2.96 -5.98
CA VAL A 195 -4.32 -2.17 -7.11
C VAL A 195 -5.29 -1.06 -7.53
N ARG A 196 -6.60 -1.24 -7.28
CA ARG A 196 -7.62 -0.25 -7.64
C ARG A 196 -7.74 0.84 -6.57
N LYS A 197 -7.87 2.10 -7.00
CA LYS A 197 -8.12 3.25 -6.12
C LYS A 197 -9.39 3.07 -5.26
N THR A 198 -10.44 2.50 -5.84
CA THR A 198 -11.69 2.16 -5.15
C THR A 198 -11.87 0.64 -5.12
N PRO A 199 -11.30 -0.07 -4.12
CA PRO A 199 -11.35 -1.52 -4.08
C PRO A 199 -12.73 -2.05 -3.74
N THR A 200 -13.00 -3.33 -4.01
CA THR A 200 -14.17 -4.03 -3.46
C THR A 200 -13.85 -4.73 -2.13
N ARG A 201 -14.89 -5.15 -1.41
CA ARG A 201 -14.74 -5.95 -0.18
C ARG A 201 -13.98 -7.25 -0.44
N GLU A 202 -14.25 -7.89 -1.56
CA GLU A 202 -13.62 -9.14 -1.99
C GLU A 202 -12.13 -8.93 -2.29
N GLU A 203 -11.77 -7.85 -3.00
CA GLU A 203 -10.37 -7.52 -3.29
C GLU A 203 -9.57 -7.29 -2.00
N VAL A 204 -10.10 -6.50 -1.06
CA VAL A 204 -9.44 -6.29 0.24
C VAL A 204 -9.31 -7.59 1.01
N LYS A 205 -10.36 -8.43 1.03
CA LYS A 205 -10.32 -9.73 1.70
C LYS A 205 -9.23 -10.64 1.13
N LEU A 206 -9.06 -10.68 -0.19
CA LEU A 206 -8.01 -11.45 -0.85
C LEU A 206 -6.61 -10.94 -0.47
N CYS A 207 -6.42 -9.62 -0.46
CA CYS A 207 -5.15 -9.01 -0.05
C CYS A 207 -4.82 -9.28 1.42
N THR A 208 -5.82 -9.25 2.30
CA THR A 208 -5.66 -9.63 3.71
C THR A 208 -5.30 -11.11 3.88
N MET A 209 -5.91 -12.01 3.10
CA MET A 209 -5.55 -13.43 3.13
C MET A 209 -4.10 -13.67 2.68
N ASP A 210 -3.66 -13.01 1.61
CA ASP A 210 -2.26 -13.07 1.17
C ASP A 210 -1.31 -12.51 2.24
N SER A 211 -1.72 -11.46 2.94
CA SER A 211 -0.95 -10.86 4.03
C SER A 211 -0.77 -11.80 5.22
N HIS A 212 -1.83 -12.48 5.67
CA HIS A 212 -1.72 -13.51 6.70
C HIS A 212 -0.78 -14.65 6.27
N ARG A 213 -0.90 -15.09 5.02
CA ARG A 213 -0.06 -16.16 4.47
C ARG A 213 1.41 -15.76 4.44
N ILE A 214 1.72 -14.57 3.94
CA ILE A 214 3.08 -14.03 3.88
C ILE A 214 3.65 -13.82 5.28
N SER A 215 2.91 -13.20 6.20
CA SER A 215 3.32 -13.01 7.60
C SER A 215 3.66 -14.34 8.26
N SER A 216 2.80 -15.35 8.11
CA SER A 216 3.04 -16.69 8.65
C SER A 216 4.26 -17.37 8.03
N MET A 217 4.50 -17.20 6.73
CA MET A 217 5.70 -17.73 6.07
C MET A 217 6.98 -17.06 6.57
N ILE A 218 6.94 -15.76 6.87
CA ILE A 218 8.08 -15.05 7.44
C ILE A 218 8.36 -15.54 8.87
N GLU A 219 7.34 -15.59 9.73
CA GLU A 219 7.45 -16.05 11.13
C GLU A 219 7.96 -17.48 11.25
N SER A 220 7.43 -18.38 10.40
CA SER A 220 7.85 -19.78 10.36
C SER A 220 9.18 -20.02 9.66
N ARG A 221 9.82 -18.96 9.12
CA ARG A 221 11.01 -19.04 8.26
C ARG A 221 10.85 -20.07 7.15
N SER A 222 9.68 -20.06 6.49
CA SER A 222 9.31 -21.02 5.47
C SER A 222 10.40 -21.14 4.39
N PRO A 223 10.82 -22.36 4.00
CA PRO A 223 11.72 -22.58 2.87
C PRO A 223 11.22 -21.94 1.58
N LEU A 224 9.90 -21.88 1.38
CA LEU A 224 9.30 -21.26 0.18
C LEU A 224 9.72 -19.78 0.05
N LEU A 225 9.84 -19.07 1.17
CA LEU A 225 10.24 -17.67 1.21
C LEU A 225 11.75 -17.51 1.31
N THR A 226 12.40 -18.29 2.18
CA THR A 226 13.83 -18.14 2.49
C THR A 226 14.77 -18.66 1.39
N THR A 227 14.25 -19.39 0.40
CA THR A 227 15.01 -19.76 -0.81
C THR A 227 15.34 -18.54 -1.66
N ASP A 228 14.49 -17.50 -1.66
CA ASP A 228 14.87 -16.20 -2.21
C ASP A 228 15.77 -15.47 -1.20
N LEU A 229 17.04 -15.31 -1.56
CA LEU A 229 18.03 -14.65 -0.71
C LEU A 229 17.60 -13.24 -0.30
N ARG A 230 16.84 -12.52 -1.13
CA ARG A 230 16.33 -11.17 -0.85
C ARG A 230 15.32 -11.17 0.28
N LEU A 231 14.53 -12.23 0.41
CA LEU A 231 13.51 -12.38 1.44
C LEU A 231 14.03 -13.12 2.67
N SER A 232 15.12 -13.87 2.54
CA SER A 232 15.77 -14.60 3.64
C SER A 232 16.22 -13.72 4.81
N ILE A 233 16.36 -12.39 4.56
CA ILE A 233 16.75 -11.38 5.53
C ILE A 233 15.63 -11.00 6.50
N LEU A 234 14.37 -11.27 6.14
CA LEU A 234 13.20 -10.90 6.93
C LEU A 234 13.16 -11.76 8.20
N LEU A 235 12.85 -11.10 9.31
CA LEU A 235 12.83 -11.69 10.65
C LEU A 235 11.40 -11.64 11.20
N THR A 236 11.24 -11.42 12.51
CA THR A 236 9.92 -11.34 13.14
C THR A 236 9.01 -10.32 12.45
N THR A 237 7.71 -10.62 12.44
CA THR A 237 6.68 -9.76 11.87
C THR A 237 5.57 -9.47 12.87
N SER A 238 4.90 -8.34 12.68
CA SER A 238 3.55 -8.09 13.20
C SER A 238 2.64 -7.72 12.03
N LEU A 239 1.38 -8.15 12.10
CA LEU A 239 0.39 -7.92 11.05
C LEU A 239 -0.74 -7.04 11.58
N HIS A 240 -1.03 -5.99 10.83
CA HIS A 240 -2.19 -5.12 11.01
C HIS A 240 -3.04 -5.14 9.73
N THR A 241 -4.36 -5.17 9.86
CA THR A 241 -5.30 -5.29 8.73
C THR A 241 -6.44 -4.32 8.91
N SER A 242 -6.90 -3.69 7.82
CA SER A 242 -8.07 -2.83 7.89
C SER A 242 -9.32 -3.60 8.34
N ASN A 243 -10.11 -2.99 9.22
CA ASN A 243 -11.38 -3.56 9.64
C ASN A 243 -12.40 -3.49 8.49
N ILE A 244 -12.92 -4.63 8.05
CA ILE A 244 -14.00 -4.70 7.05
C ILE A 244 -15.34 -4.74 7.79
N LEU A 245 -16.11 -3.65 7.73
CA LEU A 245 -17.45 -3.60 8.31
C LEU A 245 -18.38 -4.55 7.54
N PRO A 246 -19.30 -5.28 8.20
CA PRO A 246 -20.29 -6.09 7.50
C PRO A 246 -21.15 -5.22 6.56
N PRO A 247 -21.77 -5.77 5.50
CA PRO A 247 -22.76 -5.03 4.75
C PRO A 247 -23.87 -4.68 5.74
N ASN A 248 -24.34 -3.43 5.77
CA ASN A 248 -25.48 -3.06 6.60
C ASN A 248 -26.62 -4.02 6.28
N THR A 249 -26.88 -4.98 7.17
CA THR A 249 -28.14 -5.70 7.18
C THR A 249 -29.16 -4.62 7.42
N GLN A 250 -29.92 -4.24 6.39
CA GLN A 250 -31.12 -3.46 6.60
C GLN A 250 -31.96 -4.22 7.63
N GLN A 251 -31.87 -3.79 8.89
CA GLN A 251 -32.88 -4.13 9.88
C GLN A 251 -34.15 -3.45 9.37
N SER A 252 -34.94 -4.19 8.59
CA SER A 252 -36.36 -3.96 8.53
C SER A 252 -36.89 -4.20 9.94
N SER A 253 -36.86 -3.17 10.77
CA SER A 253 -37.69 -3.06 11.96
C SER A 253 -39.14 -2.95 11.49
N ALA A 254 -39.69 -4.06 10.98
CA ALA A 254 -41.13 -4.26 10.96
C ALA A 254 -41.51 -4.51 12.42
N SER A 255 -41.91 -3.44 13.09
CA SER A 255 -42.60 -3.50 14.38
C SER A 255 -43.73 -4.52 14.27
N VAL A 256 -43.58 -5.66 14.94
CA VAL A 256 -44.69 -6.58 15.20
C VAL A 256 -45.64 -5.84 16.15
N ALA A 257 -46.61 -5.15 15.56
CA ALA A 257 -47.72 -4.56 16.29
C ALA A 257 -48.60 -5.72 16.80
N ASN A 258 -48.29 -6.18 18.01
CA ASN A 258 -49.05 -7.16 18.75
C ASN A 258 -50.41 -6.55 19.14
N ARG A 259 -51.45 -6.73 18.31
CA ARG A 259 -52.83 -6.41 18.67
C ARG A 259 -53.50 -7.64 19.28
N ASN A 260 -53.32 -7.82 20.58
CA ASN A 260 -54.24 -8.64 21.38
C ASN A 260 -55.56 -7.86 21.54
N ALA A 261 -56.58 -8.28 20.80
CA ALA A 261 -57.96 -7.82 20.99
C ALA A 261 -58.53 -8.47 22.27
N VAL A 262 -58.71 -7.65 23.30
CA VAL A 262 -59.40 -8.04 24.54
C VAL A 262 -60.91 -8.10 24.25
N MET A 263 -61.49 -9.28 24.43
CA MET A 263 -62.94 -9.52 24.42
C MET A 263 -63.63 -8.63 25.45
N SER A 264 -64.61 -7.84 25.00
CA SER A 264 -65.53 -7.11 25.87
C SER A 264 -66.80 -7.94 26.07
N LEU A 265 -66.91 -8.59 27.24
CA LEU A 265 -68.17 -9.10 27.78
C LEU A 265 -68.58 -8.16 28.91
N TRP A 266 -69.60 -7.32 28.67
CA TRP A 266 -70.35 -6.64 29.72
C TRP A 266 -71.83 -6.80 29.45
N PHE A 267 -72.43 -7.77 30.15
CA PHE A 267 -73.85 -7.83 30.45
C PHE A 267 -74.16 -6.76 31.52
N GLY A 268 -75.24 -6.00 31.35
CA GLY A 268 -75.68 -4.98 32.32
C GLY A 268 -77.05 -4.42 31.99
N ILE A 269 -78.06 -4.94 32.68
CA ILE A 269 -79.51 -4.76 32.53
C ILE A 269 -80.02 -3.43 33.12
N TYR A 270 -81.06 -2.87 32.47
CA TYR A 270 -82.17 -1.98 32.93
C TYR A 270 -81.99 -1.04 34.15
N TYR A 271 -82.37 0.24 33.98
CA TYR A 271 -83.57 0.81 34.63
C TYR A 271 -83.98 2.20 34.08
N TYR A 272 -85.28 2.49 34.21
CA TYR A 272 -86.15 3.59 33.76
C TYR A 272 -85.69 5.05 33.95
N ALA A 273 -86.17 5.97 33.06
CA ALA A 273 -87.01 7.13 33.43
C ALA A 273 -87.49 8.01 32.22
N ILE A 274 -88.82 8.12 32.09
CA ILE A 274 -89.66 9.34 31.90
C ILE A 274 -89.34 10.29 30.72
N THR A 275 -90.20 10.29 29.69
CA THR A 275 -91.28 11.27 29.40
C THR A 275 -92.16 10.78 28.28
#